data_AF-A0A3M1HS64-F1
#
_entry.id   AF-A0A3M1HS64-F1
#
_cell.length_a   1.000
_cell.length_b   1.000
_cell.length_c   1.000
_cell.angle_alpha   90.00
_cell.angle_beta   90.00
_cell.angle_gamma   90.00
#
_symmetry.space_group_name_H-M   'P 1'
#
loop_
_entity.id
_entity.type
_entity.pdbx_description
1 polymer ?
#
loop_
_entity_poly.entity_id
_entity_poly.type
_entity_poly.pdbx_seq_one_letter_code
_entity_poly.pdbx_strand_id
1 'polypeptide(L)'
;MTDITLPNGRRLRWDDLNRPKAPGRVIAYNSLFGYRTERADTHVDLAIARGRIWAINNEGGQVIPLTGFVLSIPRERAQEWLSGVEVGAAVRVGNNFPPSRGQVVQAMACGPHLVRDGALCLNFEEEDFGQQDSTVISFFLPRWVETYEAARSFMALRDQTLILGAVSGAAYGYGQAQVSAGMTFGELAQLCLDLGADHAYALDGGGSSSLVARIDGQPRVLNTPTGGADVGKGEERYINTYWLVFNR
;
A
#
# COMPACT_ATOMS: atom_id res chain seq x y z
N MET A 1 9.68 -7.20 4.81
CA MET A 1 9.24 -8.53 5.24
C MET A 1 8.92 -8.52 6.73
N THR A 2 7.69 -8.89 7.07
CA THR A 2 7.24 -8.98 8.46
C THR A 2 7.78 -10.28 9.07
N ASP A 3 8.46 -10.19 10.21
CA ASP A 3 8.91 -11.36 10.98
C ASP A 3 7.84 -11.70 12.02
N ILE A 4 7.42 -12.97 12.07
CA ILE A 4 6.34 -13.42 12.95
C ILE A 4 6.89 -14.48 13.89
N THR A 5 6.86 -14.23 15.20
CA THR A 5 7.34 -15.19 16.21
C THR A 5 6.15 -15.81 16.93
N LEU A 6 6.02 -17.13 16.79
CA LEU A 6 5.01 -17.96 17.43
C LEU A 6 5.32 -18.19 18.92
N PRO A 7 4.32 -18.63 19.72
CA PRO A 7 4.49 -18.90 21.16
C PRO A 7 5.61 -19.90 21.49
N ASN A 8 5.84 -20.87 20.61
CA ASN A 8 6.90 -21.88 20.74
C ASN A 8 8.30 -21.35 20.36
N GLY A 9 8.44 -20.04 20.10
CA GLY A 9 9.70 -19.41 19.71
C GLY A 9 10.03 -19.52 18.22
N ARG A 10 9.24 -20.25 17.42
CA ARG A 10 9.43 -20.37 15.97
C ARG A 10 9.26 -19.01 15.32
N ARG A 11 10.25 -18.61 14.51
CA ARG A 11 10.17 -17.43 13.65
C ARG A 11 9.72 -17.86 12.25
N LEU A 12 8.69 -17.21 11.75
CA LEU A 12 8.11 -17.41 10.43
C LEU A 12 8.33 -16.16 9.57
N ARG A 13 8.56 -16.42 8.30
CA ARG A 13 8.54 -15.45 7.20
C ARG A 13 7.58 -15.97 6.15
N TRP A 14 6.93 -15.04 5.45
CA TRP A 14 6.11 -15.35 4.29
C TRP A 14 6.90 -15.05 3.01
N ASP A 15 6.64 -15.84 1.98
CA ASP A 15 7.25 -15.74 0.66
C ASP A 15 6.41 -14.84 -0.25
N ASP A 16 5.07 -14.94 -0.12
CA ASP A 16 4.11 -14.23 -0.96
C ASP A 16 3.05 -13.50 -0.14
N LEU A 17 2.53 -12.40 -0.67
CA LEU A 17 1.43 -11.60 -0.09
C LEU A 17 0.24 -11.60 -1.05
N ASN A 18 -0.93 -12.01 -0.56
CA ASN A 18 -2.20 -12.01 -1.31
C ASN A 18 -2.13 -12.71 -2.68
N ARG A 19 -1.29 -13.74 -2.81
CA ARG A 19 -1.22 -14.62 -3.99
C ARG A 19 -2.00 -15.92 -3.74
N PRO A 20 -2.52 -16.58 -4.78
CA PRO A 20 -3.08 -17.93 -4.64
C PRO A 20 -2.09 -18.90 -3.99
N LYS A 21 -2.61 -19.93 -3.32
CA LYS A 21 -1.75 -20.90 -2.60
C LYS A 21 -0.81 -21.62 -3.58
N ALA A 22 0.49 -21.61 -3.29
CA ALA A 22 1.52 -22.26 -4.08
C ALA A 22 2.27 -23.32 -3.25
N PRO A 23 2.60 -24.50 -3.81
CA PRO A 23 3.29 -25.56 -3.08
C PRO A 23 4.60 -25.09 -2.44
N GLY A 24 4.82 -25.43 -1.17
CA GLY A 24 6.04 -25.12 -0.42
C GLY A 24 6.27 -23.64 -0.07
N ARG A 25 5.34 -22.75 -0.42
CA ARG A 25 5.39 -21.31 -0.17
C ARG A 25 4.52 -20.95 1.04
N VAL A 26 5.02 -20.07 1.91
CA VAL A 26 4.22 -19.49 2.99
C VAL A 26 3.56 -18.22 2.47
N ILE A 27 2.24 -18.15 2.52
CA ILE A 27 1.49 -17.00 1.99
C ILE A 27 0.86 -16.20 3.13
N ALA A 28 1.06 -14.89 3.12
CA ALA A 28 0.32 -13.97 3.97
C ALA A 28 -0.93 -13.45 3.23
N TYR A 29 -2.08 -13.49 3.87
CA TYR A 29 -3.33 -12.93 3.37
C TYR A 29 -3.84 -11.83 4.29
N ASN A 30 -4.09 -10.65 3.75
CA ASN A 30 -4.80 -9.58 4.45
C ASN A 30 -6.14 -9.29 3.75
N SER A 31 -6.87 -8.28 4.24
CA SER A 31 -8.21 -7.95 3.74
C SER A 31 -8.25 -7.56 2.25
N LEU A 32 -7.10 -7.26 1.62
CA LEU A 32 -7.02 -6.95 0.19
C LEU A 32 -7.08 -8.19 -0.70
N PHE A 33 -6.89 -9.40 -0.17
CA PHE A 33 -7.09 -10.63 -0.94
C PHE A 33 -8.58 -10.96 -1.13
N GLY A 34 -9.37 -10.79 -0.07
CA GLY A 34 -10.79 -11.13 -0.04
C GLY A 34 -11.29 -11.39 1.37
N TYR A 35 -12.51 -11.91 1.48
CA TYR A 35 -13.12 -12.22 2.79
C TYR A 35 -12.51 -13.47 3.45
N ARG A 36 -12.12 -14.46 2.65
CA ARG A 36 -11.56 -15.74 3.09
C ARG A 36 -10.42 -16.15 2.17
N THR A 37 -9.50 -16.94 2.70
CA THR A 37 -8.52 -17.68 1.90
C THR A 37 -9.19 -18.77 1.07
N GLU A 38 -8.47 -19.31 0.09
CA GLU A 38 -8.91 -20.48 -0.67
C GLU A 38 -8.97 -21.72 0.23
N ARG A 39 -9.92 -22.64 -0.02
CA ARG A 39 -9.90 -23.97 0.59
C ARG A 39 -8.85 -24.82 -0.11
N ALA A 40 -7.96 -25.43 0.67
CA ALA A 40 -6.94 -26.33 0.16
C ALA A 40 -6.45 -27.21 1.31
N ASP A 41 -6.34 -28.51 1.06
CA ASP A 41 -5.72 -29.46 1.98
C ASP A 41 -4.18 -29.40 1.92
N THR A 42 -3.59 -28.59 1.06
CA THR A 42 -2.13 -28.43 0.95
C THR A 42 -1.55 -27.48 2.00
N HIS A 43 -2.38 -26.68 2.68
CA HIS A 43 -1.93 -25.66 3.63
C HIS A 43 -2.75 -25.64 4.91
N VAL A 44 -2.15 -25.15 5.99
CA VAL A 44 -2.80 -24.83 7.26
C VAL A 44 -2.84 -23.32 7.42
N ASP A 45 -4.04 -22.78 7.61
CA ASP A 45 -4.28 -21.34 7.74
C ASP A 45 -4.29 -20.93 9.22
N LEU A 46 -3.36 -20.05 9.58
CA LEU A 46 -3.21 -19.47 10.90
C LEU A 46 -3.72 -18.02 10.89
N ALA A 47 -4.94 -17.79 11.39
CA ALA A 47 -5.50 -16.45 11.52
C ALA A 47 -4.93 -15.73 12.74
N ILE A 48 -4.37 -14.54 12.54
CA ILE A 48 -3.76 -13.72 13.58
C ILE A 48 -4.44 -12.35 13.59
N ALA A 49 -4.90 -11.92 14.75
CA ALA A 49 -5.48 -10.59 14.94
C ALA A 49 -5.09 -10.05 16.32
N ARG A 50 -4.79 -8.75 16.40
CA ARG A 50 -4.43 -8.08 17.67
C ARG A 50 -3.31 -8.80 18.44
N GLY A 51 -2.31 -9.32 17.72
CA GLY A 51 -1.16 -10.02 18.31
C GLY A 51 -1.49 -11.38 18.92
N ARG A 52 -2.59 -12.03 18.53
CA ARG A 52 -2.98 -13.36 19.02
C ARG A 52 -3.48 -14.25 17.89
N ILE A 53 -3.34 -15.56 18.09
CA ILE A 53 -3.91 -16.57 17.19
C ILE A 53 -5.41 -16.64 17.44
N TRP A 54 -6.19 -16.42 16.39
CA TRP A 54 -7.64 -16.45 16.45
C TRP A 54 -8.23 -17.78 15.94
N ALA A 55 -7.57 -18.39 14.96
CA ALA A 55 -7.96 -19.69 14.44
C ALA A 55 -6.76 -20.43 13.81
N ILE A 56 -6.81 -21.75 13.85
CA ILE A 56 -5.93 -22.66 13.11
C ILE A 56 -6.85 -23.56 12.29
N ASN A 57 -6.80 -23.45 10.97
CA ASN A 57 -7.69 -24.17 10.08
C ASN A 57 -6.89 -25.06 9.13
N ASN A 58 -7.10 -26.36 9.24
CA ASN A 58 -6.38 -27.36 8.47
C ASN A 58 -6.84 -27.47 7.01
N GLU A 59 -7.99 -26.93 6.61
CA GLU A 59 -8.51 -27.10 5.23
C GLU A 59 -8.46 -25.82 4.41
N GLY A 60 -7.85 -24.76 4.94
CA GLY A 60 -7.97 -23.42 4.41
C GLY A 60 -9.39 -22.86 4.50
N GLY A 61 -9.75 -21.88 3.67
CA GLY A 61 -11.08 -21.25 3.74
C GLY A 61 -11.28 -20.35 4.98
N GLN A 62 -10.19 -19.94 5.61
CA GLN A 62 -10.17 -19.18 6.84
C GLN A 62 -10.65 -17.74 6.59
N VAL A 63 -11.54 -17.22 7.46
CA VAL A 63 -11.89 -15.79 7.45
C VAL A 63 -10.64 -14.98 7.73
N ILE A 64 -10.38 -14.02 6.86
CA ILE A 64 -9.28 -13.08 7.04
C ILE A 64 -9.76 -12.00 8.02
N PRO A 65 -9.15 -11.88 9.21
CA PRO A 65 -9.60 -10.90 10.20
C PRO A 65 -9.42 -9.46 9.66
N LEU A 66 -10.44 -8.61 9.81
CA LEU A 66 -10.40 -7.22 9.32
C LEU A 66 -9.22 -6.40 9.90
N THR A 67 -8.84 -6.69 11.15
CA THR A 67 -7.72 -6.01 11.85
C THR A 67 -6.50 -6.94 12.03
N GLY A 68 -6.34 -7.89 11.11
CA GLY A 68 -5.32 -8.91 11.17
C GLY A 68 -4.99 -9.47 9.80
N PHE A 69 -4.48 -10.69 9.80
CA PHE A 69 -4.07 -11.41 8.59
C PHE A 69 -4.12 -12.92 8.83
N VAL A 70 -3.98 -13.70 7.77
CA VAL A 70 -3.81 -15.16 7.82
C VAL A 70 -2.43 -15.49 7.29
N LEU A 71 -1.67 -16.33 8.01
CA LEU A 71 -0.53 -17.04 7.44
C LEU A 71 -0.97 -18.42 6.99
N SER A 72 -0.89 -18.68 5.70
CA SER A 72 -1.10 -20.01 5.14
C SER A 72 0.25 -20.71 5.02
N ILE A 73 0.42 -21.79 5.77
CA ILE A 73 1.68 -22.53 5.89
C ILE A 73 1.53 -23.86 5.16
N PRO A 74 2.48 -24.27 4.31
CA PRO A 74 2.44 -25.58 3.67
C PRO A 74 2.29 -26.71 4.69
N ARG A 75 1.38 -27.66 4.43
CA ARG A 75 1.01 -28.70 5.41
C ARG A 75 2.23 -29.49 5.88
N GLU A 76 3.15 -29.80 4.98
CA GLU A 76 4.36 -30.57 5.25
C GLU A 76 5.26 -29.90 6.31
N ARG A 77 5.19 -28.58 6.46
CA ARG A 77 5.90 -27.80 7.48
C ARG A 77 5.04 -27.48 8.69
N ALA A 78 3.72 -27.38 8.50
CA ALA A 78 2.79 -26.94 9.53
C ALA A 78 2.80 -27.83 10.78
N GLN A 79 2.93 -29.16 10.63
CA GLN A 79 2.95 -30.08 11.77
C GLN A 79 4.11 -29.79 12.74
N GLU A 80 5.31 -29.54 12.21
CA GLU A 80 6.47 -29.21 13.02
C GLU A 80 6.40 -27.76 13.54
N TRP A 81 6.02 -26.81 12.69
CA TRP A 81 6.09 -25.39 13.01
C TRP A 81 5.02 -24.94 14.00
N LEU A 82 3.84 -25.55 13.95
CA LEU A 82 2.71 -25.26 14.82
C LEU A 82 2.63 -26.19 16.04
N SER A 83 3.65 -27.00 16.30
CA SER A 83 3.68 -27.86 17.49
C SER A 83 3.60 -27.02 18.77
N GLY A 84 2.64 -27.35 19.64
CA GLY A 84 2.35 -26.61 20.88
C GLY A 84 1.77 -25.21 20.68
N VAL A 85 1.35 -24.87 19.45
CA VAL A 85 0.72 -23.59 19.14
C VAL A 85 -0.79 -23.73 19.22
N GLU A 86 -1.42 -22.94 20.09
CA GLU A 86 -2.85 -23.02 20.37
C GLU A 86 -3.58 -21.71 20.04
N VAL A 87 -4.88 -21.82 19.81
CA VAL A 87 -5.77 -20.66 19.65
C VAL A 87 -5.75 -19.83 20.94
N GLY A 88 -5.70 -18.50 20.80
CA GLY A 88 -5.62 -17.53 21.88
C GLY A 88 -4.20 -17.16 22.29
N ALA A 89 -3.19 -17.95 21.90
CA ALA A 89 -1.80 -17.69 22.25
C ALA A 89 -1.26 -16.40 21.61
N ALA A 90 -0.34 -15.75 22.32
CA ALA A 90 0.25 -14.48 21.88
C ALA A 90 1.28 -14.69 20.77
N VAL A 91 1.26 -13.81 19.77
CA VAL A 91 2.17 -13.80 18.62
C VAL A 91 2.86 -12.45 18.59
N ARG A 92 4.19 -12.47 18.42
CA ARG A 92 4.95 -11.24 18.17
C ARG A 92 5.06 -11.03 16.67
N VAL A 93 4.58 -9.88 16.20
CA VAL A 93 4.67 -9.45 14.81
C VAL A 93 5.61 -8.27 14.76
N GLY A 94 6.67 -8.37 13.96
CA GLY A 94 7.68 -7.33 13.77
C GLY A 94 7.88 -7.03 12.29
N ASN A 95 8.48 -5.88 11.98
CA ASN A 95 8.88 -5.52 10.63
C ASN A 95 10.41 -5.48 10.55
N ASN A 96 10.96 -5.86 9.40
CA ASN A 96 12.39 -5.87 9.15
C ASN A 96 12.92 -4.52 8.59
N PHE A 97 12.34 -3.39 9.01
CA PHE A 97 12.87 -2.09 8.57
C PHE A 97 14.36 -2.00 8.90
N PRO A 98 15.20 -1.50 7.97
CA PRO A 98 16.63 -1.35 8.22
C PRO A 98 16.85 -0.54 9.51
N PRO A 99 17.81 -0.93 10.38
CA PRO A 99 18.09 -0.18 11.61
C PRO A 99 18.39 1.31 11.36
N SER A 100 18.89 1.66 10.17
CA SER A 100 19.13 3.04 9.73
C SER A 100 17.87 3.91 9.66
N ARG A 101 16.67 3.32 9.58
CA ARG A 101 15.38 4.03 9.62
C ARG A 101 14.95 4.41 11.04
N GLY A 102 15.69 3.99 12.07
CA GLY A 102 15.33 4.22 13.47
C GLY A 102 14.00 3.56 13.85
N GLN A 103 13.28 4.15 14.83
CA GLN A 103 11.97 3.66 15.23
C GLN A 103 10.89 4.10 14.23
N VAL A 104 10.39 3.15 13.45
CA VAL A 104 9.28 3.38 12.51
C VAL A 104 7.94 3.17 13.21
N VAL A 105 7.18 4.24 13.41
CA VAL A 105 5.84 4.21 14.02
C VAL A 105 4.76 3.98 12.98
N GLN A 106 4.91 4.58 11.80
CA GLN A 106 4.01 4.46 10.66
C GLN A 106 4.83 4.37 9.38
N ALA A 107 4.34 3.60 8.41
CA ALA A 107 4.91 3.50 7.08
C ALA A 107 3.81 3.19 6.08
N MET A 108 3.92 3.75 4.89
CA MET A 108 3.09 3.43 3.74
C MET A 108 4.01 3.33 2.52
N ALA A 109 3.79 2.31 1.68
CA ALA A 109 4.47 2.23 0.41
C ALA A 109 3.91 3.31 -0.53
N CYS A 110 4.80 4.02 -1.22
CA CYS A 110 4.47 5.01 -2.23
C CYS A 110 5.59 5.03 -3.27
N GLY A 111 5.44 5.85 -4.31
CA GLY A 111 6.42 5.94 -5.37
C GLY A 111 5.84 6.57 -6.64
N PRO A 112 6.71 7.03 -7.56
CA PRO A 112 8.17 7.07 -7.42
C PRO A 112 8.68 8.06 -6.35
N HIS A 113 9.92 7.92 -5.91
CA HIS A 113 10.69 9.03 -5.32
C HIS A 113 10.80 10.13 -6.37
N LEU A 114 10.72 11.40 -5.96
CA LEU A 114 10.72 12.55 -6.87
C LEU A 114 11.94 13.45 -6.61
N VAL A 115 12.23 13.70 -5.34
CA VAL A 115 13.33 14.57 -4.88
C VAL A 115 14.05 13.89 -3.73
N ARG A 116 15.39 13.90 -3.78
CA ARG A 116 16.27 13.39 -2.74
C ARG A 116 17.38 14.39 -2.46
N ASP A 117 17.52 14.77 -1.19
CA ASP A 117 18.55 15.70 -0.73
C ASP A 117 18.54 17.02 -1.55
N GLY A 118 17.33 17.51 -1.86
CA GLY A 118 17.12 18.74 -2.65
C GLY A 118 17.43 18.62 -4.15
N ALA A 119 17.65 17.40 -4.66
CA ALA A 119 17.92 17.14 -6.07
C ALA A 119 16.88 16.21 -6.70
N LEU A 120 16.67 16.35 -8.01
CA LEU A 120 15.79 15.47 -8.78
C LEU A 120 16.20 14.00 -8.61
N CYS A 121 15.25 13.15 -8.26
CA CYS A 121 15.47 11.72 -8.08
C CYS A 121 14.30 10.97 -8.71
N LEU A 122 14.46 10.47 -9.94
CA LEU A 122 13.47 9.64 -10.63
C LEU A 122 14.19 8.37 -11.12
N ASN A 123 14.12 7.29 -10.34
CA ASN A 123 14.74 6.01 -10.71
C ASN A 123 13.69 4.91 -10.85
N PHE A 124 12.96 4.94 -11.96
CA PHE A 124 11.87 4.01 -12.23
C PHE A 124 12.33 2.54 -12.33
N GLU A 125 13.57 2.28 -12.76
CA GLU A 125 14.09 0.91 -12.85
C GLU A 125 14.40 0.33 -11.46
N GLU A 126 15.01 1.12 -10.57
CA GLU A 126 15.28 0.69 -9.19
C GLU A 126 13.99 0.53 -8.37
N GLU A 127 12.99 1.37 -8.63
CA GLU A 127 11.70 1.34 -7.94
C GLU A 127 10.69 0.36 -8.57
N ASP A 128 11.12 -0.40 -9.59
CA ASP A 128 10.31 -1.36 -10.35
C ASP A 128 8.97 -0.76 -10.83
N PHE A 129 9.02 0.51 -11.20
CA PHE A 129 7.87 1.24 -11.65
C PHE A 129 7.59 0.87 -13.12
N GLY A 130 6.56 0.04 -13.35
CA GLY A 130 6.09 -0.33 -14.69
C GLY A 130 6.60 -1.65 -15.27
N GLN A 131 7.38 -2.46 -14.53
CA GLN A 131 7.75 -3.82 -14.97
C GLN A 131 7.06 -4.95 -14.20
N GLN A 132 6.59 -4.74 -12.96
CA GLN A 132 5.93 -5.80 -12.19
C GLN A 132 4.39 -5.80 -12.24
N ASP A 133 3.90 -6.98 -12.61
CA ASP A 133 2.54 -7.50 -12.56
C ASP A 133 1.79 -7.09 -11.27
N SER A 134 0.87 -6.13 -11.44
CA SER A 134 0.08 -5.46 -10.41
C SER A 134 -0.95 -6.40 -9.74
N THR A 135 -0.53 -7.26 -8.80
CA THR A 135 -1.47 -8.15 -8.08
C THR A 135 -1.96 -7.63 -6.73
N VAL A 136 -1.85 -6.33 -6.48
CA VAL A 136 -2.70 -5.65 -5.49
C VAL A 136 -3.20 -4.35 -6.11
N ILE A 137 -3.94 -4.48 -7.21
CA ILE A 137 -4.73 -3.45 -7.91
C ILE A 137 -4.08 -2.05 -7.97
N SER A 138 -3.34 -1.79 -9.05
CA SER A 138 -3.61 -0.66 -9.93
C SER A 138 -3.01 -0.98 -11.30
N PHE A 139 -3.91 -1.14 -12.28
CA PHE A 139 -3.74 -1.32 -13.72
C PHE A 139 -2.31 -1.43 -14.28
N PHE A 140 -2.09 -2.50 -15.06
CA PHE A 140 -1.07 -2.63 -16.10
C PHE A 140 -0.78 -1.29 -16.78
N LEU A 141 0.35 -0.69 -16.46
CA LEU A 141 0.81 0.48 -17.16
C LEU A 141 2.30 0.27 -17.51
N PRO A 142 2.59 -0.20 -18.75
CA PRO A 142 3.95 -0.16 -19.28
C PRO A 142 4.51 1.27 -19.20
N ARG A 143 5.84 1.42 -19.35
CA ARG A 143 6.68 2.66 -19.36
C ARG A 143 6.10 3.98 -19.93
N TRP A 144 4.94 3.95 -20.57
CA TRP A 144 4.21 5.10 -21.10
C TRP A 144 3.55 6.02 -20.05
N VAL A 145 3.33 5.60 -18.79
CA VAL A 145 2.78 6.51 -17.73
C VAL A 145 3.72 7.65 -17.35
N GLU A 146 5.00 7.51 -17.68
CA GLU A 146 6.04 8.51 -17.46
C GLU A 146 5.79 9.81 -18.24
N THR A 147 5.10 9.73 -19.38
CA THR A 147 4.90 10.87 -20.31
C THR A 147 3.49 11.43 -20.34
N TYR A 148 2.54 10.88 -19.58
CA TYR A 148 1.19 11.42 -19.52
C TYR A 148 1.01 12.39 -18.36
N GLU A 149 0.49 13.57 -18.70
CA GLU A 149 -0.14 14.47 -17.75
C GLU A 149 -1.35 13.75 -17.14
N ALA A 150 -1.32 13.58 -15.83
CA ALA A 150 -2.41 12.98 -15.08
C ALA A 150 -2.61 13.74 -13.78
N ALA A 151 -3.76 13.52 -13.14
CA ALA A 151 -3.92 13.94 -11.75
C ALA A 151 -2.85 13.23 -10.89
N ARG A 152 -2.24 13.95 -9.96
CA ARG A 152 -1.18 13.43 -9.08
C ARG A 152 -1.48 13.77 -7.64
N SER A 153 -1.02 12.92 -6.74
CA SER A 153 -0.90 13.26 -5.31
C SER A 153 0.56 13.11 -4.92
N PHE A 154 1.02 13.94 -3.99
CA PHE A 154 2.42 13.91 -3.55
C PHE A 154 2.55 14.29 -2.09
N MET A 155 3.68 13.89 -1.54
CA MET A 155 4.14 14.28 -0.22
C MET A 155 5.56 14.81 -0.35
N ALA A 156 5.83 15.96 0.24
CA ALA A 156 7.15 16.56 0.29
C ALA A 156 7.54 16.95 1.71
N LEU A 157 8.83 16.92 2.00
CA LEU A 157 9.42 17.39 3.24
C LEU A 157 10.36 18.54 2.91
N ARG A 158 10.16 19.67 3.60
CA ARG A 158 11.02 20.85 3.52
C ARG A 158 11.30 21.32 4.93
N ASP A 159 12.55 21.33 5.38
CA ASP A 159 12.92 21.84 6.70
C ASP A 159 12.01 21.30 7.83
N GLN A 160 11.75 19.98 7.83
CA GLN A 160 10.82 19.28 8.74
C GLN A 160 9.33 19.62 8.58
N THR A 161 8.97 20.48 7.63
CA THR A 161 7.58 20.78 7.28
C THR A 161 7.09 19.77 6.26
N LEU A 162 6.01 19.06 6.61
CA LEU A 162 5.31 18.16 5.70
C LEU A 162 4.37 18.95 4.79
N ILE A 163 4.55 18.78 3.49
CA ILE A 163 3.67 19.32 2.46
C ILE A 163 2.91 18.15 1.84
N LEU A 164 1.58 18.22 1.86
CA LEU A 164 0.70 17.30 1.15
C LEU A 164 0.04 18.07 0.03
N GLY A 165 0.05 17.50 -1.18
CA GLY A 165 -0.50 18.17 -2.35
C GLY A 165 -1.20 17.21 -3.30
N ALA A 166 -2.15 17.78 -4.04
CA ALA A 166 -2.80 17.13 -5.17
C ALA A 166 -2.83 18.08 -6.36
N VAL A 167 -2.53 17.53 -7.54
CA VAL A 167 -2.60 18.20 -8.84
C VAL A 167 -3.83 17.65 -9.55
N SER A 168 -4.78 18.52 -9.89
CA SER A 168 -5.93 18.16 -10.70
C SER A 168 -5.48 17.81 -12.12
N GLY A 169 -6.16 16.89 -12.81
CA GLY A 169 -5.80 16.50 -14.17
C GLY A 169 -6.93 15.75 -14.86
N ALA A 170 -6.65 15.12 -16.01
CA ALA A 170 -7.59 14.20 -16.64
C ALA A 170 -7.18 12.74 -16.37
N ALA A 171 -8.15 11.85 -16.19
CA ALA A 171 -7.87 10.41 -16.16
C ALA A 171 -7.48 9.95 -17.58
N TYR A 172 -6.27 9.40 -17.74
CA TYR A 172 -5.80 8.74 -18.96
C TYR A 172 -5.80 9.59 -20.24
N GLY A 173 -5.74 10.93 -20.14
CA GLY A 173 -5.94 11.81 -21.30
C GLY A 173 -7.35 11.74 -21.92
N TYR A 174 -8.28 11.00 -21.31
CA TYR A 174 -9.67 10.84 -21.74
C TYR A 174 -10.63 11.57 -20.80
N GLY A 175 -10.78 12.86 -21.07
CA GLY A 175 -11.75 13.74 -20.43
C GLY A 175 -11.59 15.12 -21.04
N GLN A 176 -12.65 15.93 -21.05
CA GLN A 176 -12.43 17.35 -21.33
C GLN A 176 -11.64 17.91 -20.15
N ALA A 177 -10.40 18.36 -20.39
CA ALA A 177 -9.67 19.18 -19.45
C ALA A 177 -10.46 20.47 -19.26
N GLN A 178 -11.29 20.54 -18.23
CA GLN A 178 -12.04 21.75 -17.93
C GLN A 178 -11.22 22.70 -17.02
N VAL A 179 -10.17 22.19 -16.36
CA VAL A 179 -9.38 22.96 -15.37
C VAL A 179 -7.85 22.72 -15.44
N SER A 180 -7.38 21.48 -15.64
CA SER A 180 -5.95 21.15 -15.68
C SER A 180 -5.71 19.87 -16.49
N ALA A 181 -4.59 19.78 -17.20
CA ALA A 181 -4.17 18.56 -17.88
C ALA A 181 -3.54 17.53 -16.92
N GLY A 182 -2.96 18.01 -15.82
CA GLY A 182 -2.22 17.19 -14.85
C GLY A 182 -0.72 17.47 -14.93
N MET A 183 0.08 16.55 -14.41
CA MET A 183 1.54 16.60 -14.50
C MET A 183 2.11 15.22 -14.81
N THR A 184 3.19 15.20 -15.59
CA THR A 184 4.14 14.09 -15.63
C THR A 184 4.88 13.96 -14.30
N PHE A 185 5.58 12.85 -14.05
CA PHE A 185 6.42 12.73 -12.84
C PHE A 185 7.60 13.72 -12.84
N GLY A 186 8.14 14.06 -14.02
CA GLY A 186 9.18 15.07 -14.16
C GLY A 186 8.70 16.46 -13.73
N GLU A 187 7.53 16.88 -14.20
CA GLU A 187 6.92 18.16 -13.81
C GLU A 187 6.54 18.18 -12.34
N LEU A 188 6.01 17.07 -11.81
CA LEU A 188 5.68 16.95 -10.39
C LEU A 188 6.93 17.05 -9.51
N ALA A 189 8.04 16.44 -9.93
CA ALA A 189 9.31 16.53 -9.23
C ALA A 189 9.89 17.94 -9.29
N GLN A 190 9.80 18.61 -10.45
CA GLN A 190 10.18 20.02 -10.58
C GLN A 190 9.33 20.92 -9.68
N LEU A 191 8.02 20.72 -9.62
CA LEU A 191 7.14 21.43 -8.68
C LEU A 191 7.60 21.23 -7.22
N CYS A 192 7.99 20.01 -6.84
CA CYS A 192 8.49 19.74 -5.50
C CYS A 192 9.81 20.48 -5.21
N LEU A 193 10.71 20.58 -6.20
CA LEU A 193 11.94 21.38 -6.09
C LEU A 193 11.61 22.87 -5.94
N ASP A 194 10.67 23.40 -6.73
CA ASP A 194 10.25 24.80 -6.68
C ASP A 194 9.59 25.15 -5.34
N LEU A 195 8.92 24.18 -4.69
CA LEU A 195 8.41 24.29 -3.32
C LEU A 195 9.51 24.24 -2.25
N GLY A 196 10.74 23.91 -2.63
CA GLY A 196 11.91 23.79 -1.76
C GLY A 196 12.00 22.47 -1.02
N ALA A 197 11.47 21.38 -1.59
CA ALA A 197 11.51 20.07 -0.94
C ALA A 197 12.94 19.51 -0.84
N ASP A 198 13.31 19.03 0.34
CA ASP A 198 14.50 18.21 0.56
C ASP A 198 14.24 16.76 0.09
N HIS A 199 13.04 16.27 0.37
CA HIS A 199 12.56 14.97 -0.09
C HIS A 199 11.14 15.07 -0.62
N ALA A 200 10.81 14.37 -1.68
CA ALA A 200 9.44 14.28 -2.17
C ALA A 200 9.14 12.93 -2.81
N TYR A 201 7.91 12.46 -2.62
CA TYR A 201 7.42 11.18 -3.13
C TYR A 201 6.07 11.39 -3.79
N ALA A 202 5.87 10.74 -4.93
CA ALA A 202 4.54 10.61 -5.51
C ALA A 202 3.72 9.59 -4.71
N LEU A 203 2.42 9.85 -4.64
CA LEU A 203 1.40 8.95 -4.12
C LEU A 203 0.54 8.45 -5.30
N ASP A 204 -0.49 7.66 -5.00
CA ASP A 204 -1.42 7.20 -6.03
C ASP A 204 -2.08 8.37 -6.79
N GLY A 205 -2.16 8.21 -8.11
CA GLY A 205 -2.52 9.26 -9.06
C GLY A 205 -3.91 9.07 -9.69
N GLY A 206 -4.19 9.82 -10.76
CA GLY A 206 -5.38 9.66 -11.58
C GLY A 206 -6.68 9.78 -10.77
N GLY A 207 -7.56 8.79 -10.94
CA GLY A 207 -8.84 8.71 -10.21
C GLY A 207 -8.72 8.72 -8.70
N SER A 208 -7.58 8.28 -8.16
CA SER A 208 -7.33 8.16 -6.73
C SER A 208 -6.89 9.46 -6.06
N SER A 209 -6.52 10.49 -6.84
CA SER A 209 -6.04 11.75 -6.28
C SER A 209 -7.18 12.59 -5.70
N SER A 210 -7.20 12.69 -4.36
CA SER A 210 -8.09 13.58 -3.61
C SER A 210 -7.37 14.16 -2.40
N LEU A 211 -7.44 15.48 -2.25
CA LEU A 211 -6.97 16.21 -1.07
C LEU A 211 -8.16 16.89 -0.40
N VAL A 212 -8.44 16.48 0.83
CA VAL A 212 -9.57 16.99 1.62
C VAL A 212 -9.05 17.77 2.81
N ALA A 213 -9.57 18.98 3.01
CA ALA A 213 -9.30 19.77 4.19
C ALA A 213 -10.60 20.26 4.83
N ARG A 214 -10.55 20.55 6.12
CA ARG A 214 -11.66 21.21 6.82
C ARG A 214 -11.53 22.71 6.63
N ILE A 215 -12.42 23.31 5.83
CA ILE A 215 -12.50 24.75 5.58
C ILE A 215 -13.83 25.24 6.14
N ASP A 216 -13.78 26.23 7.03
CA ASP A 216 -14.95 26.75 7.78
C ASP A 216 -15.73 25.65 8.52
N GLY A 217 -15.00 24.72 9.13
CA GLY A 217 -15.60 23.61 9.88
C GLY A 217 -16.13 22.45 9.02
N GLN A 218 -16.21 22.60 7.69
CA GLN A 218 -16.75 21.60 6.77
C GLN A 218 -15.65 20.92 5.95
N PRO A 219 -15.73 19.60 5.69
CA PRO A 219 -14.83 18.94 4.77
C PRO A 219 -15.06 19.48 3.35
N ARG A 220 -13.97 19.85 2.67
CA ARG A 220 -13.98 20.26 1.27
C ARG A 220 -12.86 19.58 0.53
N VAL A 221 -13.18 19.04 -0.64
CA VAL A 221 -12.20 18.57 -1.62
C VAL A 221 -11.55 19.80 -2.24
N LEU A 222 -10.21 19.82 -2.28
CA LEU A 222 -9.42 20.97 -2.74
C LEU A 222 -8.99 20.85 -4.20
N ASN A 223 -8.92 19.63 -4.73
CA ASN A 223 -8.66 19.36 -6.15
C ASN A 223 -9.95 18.95 -6.88
N THR A 224 -9.87 18.81 -8.20
CA THR A 224 -10.95 18.27 -9.03
C THR A 224 -10.74 16.76 -9.20
N PRO A 225 -11.62 15.91 -8.65
CA PRO A 225 -11.56 14.46 -8.87
C PRO A 225 -11.80 14.11 -10.34
N THR A 226 -11.19 13.02 -10.81
CA THR A 226 -11.29 12.62 -12.21
C THR A 226 -12.32 11.51 -12.47
N GLY A 227 -12.87 10.90 -11.41
CA GLY A 227 -13.70 9.71 -11.48
C GLY A 227 -12.89 8.40 -11.47
N GLY A 228 -13.55 7.28 -11.76
CA GLY A 228 -12.93 5.96 -11.75
C GLY A 228 -13.74 4.91 -12.49
N ALA A 229 -13.31 3.66 -12.48
CA ALA A 229 -14.12 2.56 -13.02
C ALA A 229 -15.39 2.29 -12.18
N ASP A 230 -15.38 2.77 -10.94
CA ASP A 230 -16.36 2.56 -9.89
C ASP A 230 -17.28 3.77 -9.64
N VAL A 231 -16.97 4.95 -10.20
CA VAL A 231 -17.70 6.21 -9.97
C VAL A 231 -17.76 7.08 -11.23
N GLY A 232 -18.69 8.04 -11.27
CA GLY A 232 -18.86 8.95 -12.41
C GLY A 232 -17.66 9.87 -12.65
N LYS A 233 -17.60 10.47 -13.85
CA LYS A 233 -16.60 11.52 -14.15
C LYS A 233 -16.81 12.72 -13.22
N GLY A 234 -15.73 13.20 -12.61
CA GLY A 234 -15.78 14.33 -11.66
C GLY A 234 -16.10 13.92 -10.22
N GLU A 235 -16.35 12.64 -9.96
CA GLU A 235 -16.63 12.13 -8.61
C GLU A 235 -15.37 11.59 -7.94
N GLU A 236 -15.34 11.65 -6.60
CA GLU A 236 -14.27 11.03 -5.81
C GLU A 236 -14.35 9.52 -5.90
N ARG A 237 -13.21 8.88 -6.18
CA ARG A 237 -13.08 7.43 -6.27
C ARG A 237 -12.91 6.80 -4.89
N TYR A 238 -13.41 5.57 -4.71
CA TYR A 238 -13.08 4.78 -3.54
C TYR A 238 -11.63 4.29 -3.60
N ILE A 239 -10.83 4.60 -2.56
CA ILE A 239 -9.47 4.08 -2.40
C ILE A 239 -9.31 3.29 -1.10
N ASN A 240 -8.29 2.45 -1.03
CA ASN A 240 -8.12 1.49 0.07
C ASN A 240 -7.33 2.04 1.26
N THR A 241 -6.50 3.07 1.04
CA THR A 241 -5.63 3.65 2.07
C THR A 241 -5.52 5.17 1.90
N TYR A 242 -5.47 5.89 3.02
CA TYR A 242 -5.46 7.35 3.06
C TYR A 242 -4.43 7.85 4.07
N TRP A 243 -3.87 9.04 3.82
CA TRP A 243 -3.11 9.79 4.82
C TRP A 243 -4.07 10.73 5.57
N LEU A 244 -4.18 10.55 6.88
CA LEU A 244 -5.01 11.40 7.74
C LEU A 244 -4.13 12.16 8.73
N VAL A 245 -4.31 13.48 8.78
CA VAL A 245 -3.60 14.37 9.70
C VAL A 245 -4.56 14.80 10.80
N PHE A 246 -4.21 14.50 12.05
CA PHE A 246 -5.00 14.85 13.22
C PHE A 246 -4.25 15.88 14.06
N ASN A 247 -4.94 16.94 14.47
CA ASN A 247 -4.45 17.77 15.56
C ASN A 247 -4.56 16.96 16.85
N ARG A 248 -3.45 16.84 17.56
CA ARG A 248 -3.43 16.25 18.91
C ARG A 248 -3.92 17.26 19.94
#